data_AF-A0A3D3PFB9-F1
#
_entry.id   AF-A0A3D3PFB9-F1
#
_cell.length_a   1.000
_cell.length_b   1.000
_cell.length_c   1.000
_cell.angle_alpha   90.00
_cell.angle_beta   90.00
_cell.angle_gamma   90.00
#
_symmetry.space_group_name_H-M   'P 1'
#
loop_
_entity.id
_entity.type
_entity.pdbx_description
1 polymer ?
#
loop_
_entity_poly.entity_id
_entity_poly.type
_entity_poly.pdbx_seq_one_letter_code
_entity_poly.pdbx_strand_id
1 'polypeptide(L)'
;GPYTFKESDTGKTTYYGQYLSIWKKNQKEVWKLAIDLGIPHPKPAKIAKLVFVNPINDRFMHQYSLVRQKQREEIVFSSDELFATTLRADNTLA
;
A
#
# COMPACT_ATOMS: atom_id res chain seq x y z
N GLY A 1 7.68 0.56 -7.28
CA GLY A 1 8.21 1.81 -6.70
C GLY A 1 9.37 2.32 -7.52
N PRO A 2 10.09 3.38 -7.10
CA PRO A 2 11.34 3.77 -7.74
C PRO A 2 12.49 2.82 -7.35
N TYR A 3 13.45 2.59 -8.24
CA TYR A 3 14.70 1.89 -7.95
C TYR A 3 15.90 2.71 -8.41
N THR A 4 17.03 2.49 -7.73
CA THR A 4 18.35 2.97 -8.16
C THR A 4 19.31 1.79 -8.20
N PHE A 5 20.08 1.71 -9.29
CA PHE A 5 21.06 0.65 -9.48
C PHE A 5 22.44 1.27 -9.74
N LYS A 6 23.46 0.72 -9.08
CA LYS A 6 24.87 1.08 -9.28
C LYS A 6 25.61 -0.19 -9.67
N GLU A 7 26.41 -0.10 -10.72
CA GLU A 7 27.16 -1.25 -11.26
C GLU A 7 28.31 -1.70 -10.32
N SER A 8 28.91 -0.76 -9.59
CA SER A 8 29.91 -1.02 -8.55
C SER A 8 29.90 0.10 -7.50
N ASP A 9 30.47 -0.16 -6.31
CA ASP A 9 30.54 0.84 -5.23
C ASP A 9 31.36 2.08 -5.64
N THR A 10 32.38 1.88 -6.49
CA THR A 10 33.19 2.93 -7.12
C THR A 10 32.66 3.39 -8.49
N GLY A 11 31.55 2.81 -8.96
CA GLY A 11 31.01 3.03 -10.29
C GLY A 11 30.46 4.44 -10.48
N LYS A 12 30.86 5.09 -11.58
CA LYS A 12 30.49 6.49 -11.89
C LYS A 12 29.03 6.63 -12.37
N THR A 13 28.41 5.55 -12.82
CA THR A 13 27.08 5.55 -13.45
C THR A 13 26.01 5.03 -12.49
N THR A 14 25.02 5.87 -12.19
CA THR A 14 23.82 5.48 -11.42
C THR A 14 22.63 5.41 -12.36
N TYR A 15 21.96 4.27 -12.38
CA TYR A 15 20.74 4.04 -13.15
C TYR A 15 19.51 4.30 -12.29
N TYR A 16 18.48 4.85 -12.89
CA TYR A 16 17.20 5.16 -12.25
C TYR A 16 16.08 4.44 -13.02
N GLY A 17 15.03 4.08 -12.30
CA GLY A 17 13.84 3.52 -12.92
C GLY A 17 12.69 3.34 -11.96
N GLN A 18 11.60 2.80 -12.49
CA GLN A 18 10.46 2.33 -11.72
C GLN A 18 10.30 0.83 -11.89
N TYR A 19 9.85 0.17 -10.84
CA TYR A 19 9.53 -1.25 -10.85
C TYR A 19 8.09 -1.50 -10.43
N LEU A 20 7.50 -2.57 -10.94
CA LEU A 20 6.22 -3.11 -10.51
C LEU A 20 6.39 -4.62 -10.33
N SER A 21 6.25 -5.08 -9.09
CA SER A 21 6.30 -6.50 -8.76
C SER A 21 4.98 -6.92 -8.13
N ILE A 22 4.30 -7.88 -8.74
CA ILE A 22 3.04 -8.44 -8.25
C ILE A 22 3.32 -9.86 -7.77
N TRP A 23 2.95 -10.11 -6.53
CA TRP A 23 3.10 -11.40 -5.88
C TRP A 23 1.74 -12.08 -5.78
N LYS A 24 1.71 -13.38 -6.04
CA LYS A 24 0.50 -14.20 -5.92
C LYS A 24 0.78 -15.39 -5.04
N LYS A 25 -0.09 -15.63 -4.07
CA LYS A 25 -0.09 -16.84 -3.24
C LYS A 25 -0.61 -18.01 -4.10
N ASN A 26 0.11 -19.13 -4.13
CA ASN A 26 -0.35 -20.34 -4.82
C ASN A 26 -1.28 -21.18 -3.92
N GLN A 27 -1.85 -22.27 -4.47
CA GLN A 27 -2.72 -23.20 -3.74
C GLN A 27 -2.06 -23.85 -2.51
N LYS A 28 -0.72 -23.89 -2.47
CA LYS A 28 0.07 -24.40 -1.33
C LYS A 28 0.49 -23.31 -0.35
N GLU A 29 -0.18 -22.16 -0.41
CA GLU A 29 0.06 -21.00 0.43
C GLU A 29 1.43 -20.31 0.30
N VAL A 30 2.19 -20.63 -0.74
CA VAL A 30 3.50 -20.04 -0.99
C VAL A 30 3.36 -18.82 -1.90
N TRP A 31 3.94 -17.69 -1.47
CA TRP A 31 4.06 -16.50 -2.31
C TRP A 31 5.06 -16.73 -3.44
N LYS A 32 4.61 -16.50 -4.67
CA LYS A 32 5.47 -16.50 -5.87
C LYS A 32 5.31 -15.18 -6.61
N LEU A 33 6.40 -14.76 -7.25
CA LEU A 33 6.40 -13.58 -8.12
C LEU A 33 5.60 -13.93 -9.38
N ALA A 34 4.51 -13.21 -9.62
CA ALA A 34 3.63 -13.41 -10.76
C ALA A 34 3.98 -12.48 -11.93
N ILE A 35 4.32 -11.23 -11.61
CA ILE A 35 4.74 -10.22 -12.59
C ILE A 35 5.90 -9.44 -11.99
N ASP A 36 6.91 -9.20 -12.80
CA ASP A 36 7.99 -8.27 -12.48
C ASP A 36 8.31 -7.43 -13.71
N LEU A 37 8.23 -6.11 -13.55
CA LEU A 37 8.44 -5.14 -14.62
C LEU A 37 9.36 -4.05 -14.13
N GLY A 38 10.35 -3.69 -14.94
CA GLY A 38 11.26 -2.58 -14.71
C GLY A 38 11.24 -1.62 -15.88
N ILE A 39 11.02 -0.34 -15.62
CA ILE A 39 11.07 0.74 -16.61
C ILE A 39 12.25 1.65 -16.26
N PRO A 40 13.35 1.62 -17.03
CA PRO A 40 14.46 2.55 -16.84
C PRO A 40 14.07 3.95 -17.32
N HIS A 41 14.49 4.97 -16.59
CA HIS A 41 14.28 6.37 -16.97
C HIS A 41 15.47 7.24 -16.54
N PRO A 42 15.68 8.41 -17.14
CA PRO A 42 16.71 9.35 -16.69
C PRO A 42 16.48 9.80 -15.24
N LYS A 43 17.51 10.38 -14.62
CA LYS A 43 17.44 10.89 -13.25
C LYS A 43 16.23 11.83 -13.10
N PRO A 44 15.33 11.59 -12.14
CA PRO A 44 14.16 12.43 -11.96
C PRO A 44 14.59 13.87 -11.61
N ALA A 45 14.08 14.84 -12.37
CA ALA A 45 14.39 16.26 -12.19
C ALA A 45 13.80 16.84 -10.89
N LYS A 46 12.71 16.23 -10.39
CA LYS A 46 12.04 16.61 -9.15
C LYS A 46 11.88 15.38 -8.27
N ILE A 47 12.40 15.46 -7.05
CA ILE A 47 12.17 14.45 -6.03
C ILE A 47 10.80 14.77 -5.42
N ALA A 48 9.85 13.83 -5.50
CA ALA A 48 8.58 13.98 -4.80
C ALA A 48 8.86 14.05 -3.29
N LYS A 49 8.54 15.17 -2.67
CA LYS A 49 8.62 15.28 -1.21
C LYS A 49 7.48 14.44 -0.64
N LEU A 50 7.81 13.46 0.20
CA LEU A 50 6.82 12.81 1.04
C LEU A 50 6.28 13.85 2.02
N VAL A 51 5.14 14.44 1.67
CA VAL A 51 4.42 15.35 2.56
C VAL A 51 3.46 14.51 3.36
N PHE A 52 3.83 14.21 4.60
CA PHE A 52 2.86 13.73 5.58
C PHE A 52 1.99 14.92 5.99
N VAL A 53 0.80 15.01 5.39
CA VAL A 53 -0.20 15.98 5.81
C VAL A 53 -0.79 15.45 7.11
N ASN A 54 -0.26 15.93 8.24
CA ASN A 54 -0.94 15.76 9.52
C ASN A 54 -1.95 16.90 9.67
N PRO A 55 -3.25 16.62 9.67
CA PRO A 55 -4.27 17.65 9.78
C PRO A 55 -4.42 18.17 11.23
N ILE A 56 -3.31 18.56 11.88
CA ILE A 56 -3.31 19.08 13.27
C ILE A 56 -4.15 20.35 13.39
N ASN A 57 -4.12 21.19 12.34
CA ASN A 57 -4.85 22.46 12.31
C ASN A 57 -6.20 22.38 11.58
N ASP A 58 -6.57 21.21 11.03
CA ASP A 58 -7.89 21.08 10.43
C ASP A 58 -8.92 20.91 11.54
N ARG A 59 -9.94 21.78 11.51
CA ARG A 59 -11.04 21.72 12.46
C ARG A 59 -11.94 20.54 12.11
N PHE A 60 -11.61 19.38 12.67
CA PHE A 60 -12.53 18.24 12.62
C PHE A 60 -13.78 18.53 13.43
N MET A 61 -14.93 18.06 12.93
CA MET A 61 -16.13 17.94 13.75
C MET A 61 -15.82 16.91 14.84
N HIS A 62 -15.46 17.39 16.02
CA HIS A 62 -15.17 16.53 17.14
C HIS A 62 -16.47 15.89 17.62
N GLN A 63 -16.57 14.58 17.44
CA GLN A 63 -17.72 13.79 17.86
C GLN A 63 -17.50 13.37 19.31
N TYR A 64 -17.72 14.31 20.23
CA TYR A 64 -17.42 14.12 21.66
C TYR A 64 -18.42 13.25 22.41
N SER A 65 -19.59 12.92 21.84
CA SER A 65 -20.55 12.08 22.56
C SER A 65 -20.11 10.62 22.58
N LEU A 66 -20.03 10.05 23.79
CA LEU A 66 -19.68 8.64 24.01
C LEU A 66 -20.57 7.70 23.18
N VAL A 67 -21.86 8.03 23.05
CA VAL A 67 -22.83 7.29 22.24
C VAL A 67 -22.41 7.26 20.76
N ARG A 68 -21.98 8.39 20.20
CA ARG A 68 -21.59 8.46 18.79
C ARG A 68 -20.25 7.79 18.52
N GLN A 69 -19.33 7.81 19.49
CA GLN A 69 -18.09 7.04 19.40
C GLN A 69 -18.37 5.54 19.35
N LYS A 70 -19.21 5.05 20.28
CA LYS A 70 -19.64 3.64 20.31
C LYS A 70 -20.34 3.21 19.01
N GLN A 71 -21.27 4.01 18.50
CA GLN A 71 -21.94 3.73 17.21
C GLN A 71 -20.95 3.60 16.05
N ARG A 72 -19.90 4.43 16.01
CA ARG A 72 -18.90 4.37 14.93
C ARG A 72 -17.98 3.18 15.07
N GLU A 73 -17.60 2.84 16.29
CA GLU A 73 -16.87 1.62 16.58
C GLU A 73 -17.66 0.39 16.08
N GLU A 74 -18.94 0.30 16.43
CA GLU A 74 -19.84 -0.76 15.95
C GLU A 74 -19.98 -0.80 14.42
N ILE A 75 -20.08 0.35 13.76
CA ILE A 75 -20.13 0.44 12.28
C ILE A 75 -18.83 -0.08 11.65
N VAL A 76 -17.66 0.29 12.20
CA VAL A 76 -16.38 -0.17 11.67
C VAL A 76 -16.22 -1.68 11.87
N PHE A 77 -16.56 -2.19 13.06
CA PHE A 77 -16.48 -3.63 13.34
C PHE A 77 -17.44 -4.45 12.47
N SER A 78 -18.70 -4.02 12.34
CA SER A 78 -19.66 -4.71 11.47
C SER A 78 -19.24 -4.68 10.00
N SER A 79 -18.68 -3.57 9.53
CA SER A 79 -18.13 -3.48 8.18
C SER A 79 -16.95 -4.44 7.96
N ASP A 80 -16.04 -4.55 8.94
CA ASP A 80 -14.89 -5.47 8.86
C ASP A 80 -15.33 -6.94 8.91
N GLU A 81 -16.32 -7.27 9.74
CA GLU A 81 -16.88 -8.62 9.82
C GLU A 81 -17.56 -9.02 8.49
N LEU A 82 -18.35 -8.11 7.90
CA LEU A 82 -18.95 -8.33 6.58
C LEU A 82 -17.88 -8.51 5.49
N PHE A 83 -16.81 -7.73 5.54
CA PHE A 83 -15.68 -7.91 4.62
C PHE A 83 -14.98 -9.26 4.81
N ALA A 84 -14.72 -9.67 6.05
CA ALA A 84 -14.09 -10.95 6.34
C ALA A 84 -14.96 -12.15 5.94
N THR A 85 -16.27 -12.06 6.16
CA THR A 85 -17.22 -13.11 5.78
C THR A 85 -17.34 -13.26 4.26
N THR A 86 -17.46 -12.15 3.52
CA THR A 86 -17.46 -12.17 2.05
C THR A 86 -16.17 -12.74 1.48
N LEU A 87 -15.01 -12.35 2.02
CA LEU A 87 -13.72 -12.89 1.58
C LEU A 87 -13.55 -14.39 1.88
N ARG A 88 -14.12 -14.88 2.98
CA ARG A 88 -14.19 -16.32 3.28
C ARG A 88 -15.12 -17.07 2.33
N ALA A 89 -16.28 -16.49 2.00
CA ALA A 89 -17.24 -17.09 1.09
C ALA A 89 -16.71 -17.16 -0.35
N ASP A 90 -16.01 -16.14 -0.84
CA ASP A 90 -15.42 -16.17 -2.19
C ASP A 90 -14.29 -17.22 -2.30
N ASN A 91 -13.57 -17.49 -1.22
CA ASN A 91 -12.54 -18.53 -1.17
C ASN A 91 -13.09 -19.97 -1.20
N THR A 92 -14.39 -20.21 -0.96
CA THR A 92 -14.96 -21.57 -1.05
C THR A 92 -15.37 -21.97 -2.47
N LEU A 93 -15.37 -21.02 -3.41
CA LEU A 93 -15.72 -21.23 -4.82
C LEU A 93 -14.49 -21.45 -5.73
N ALA A 94 -13.28 -21.54 -5.16
CA ALA A 94 -12.00 -21.68 -5.88
C ALA A 94 -11.26 -22.98 -5.56
#